data_AF-A0A1Y0Y2F2-F1
#
_entry.id   AF-A0A1Y0Y2F2-F1
#
_cell.length_a   1.000
_cell.length_b   1.000
_cell.length_c   1.000
_cell.angle_alpha   90.00
_cell.angle_beta   90.00
_cell.angle_gamma   90.00
#
_symmetry.space_group_name_H-M   'P 1'
#
loop_
_entity.id
_entity.type
_entity.pdbx_description
1 polymer ?
#
loop_
_entity_poly.entity_id
_entity_poly.type
_entity_poly.pdbx_seq_one_letter_code
_entity_poly.pdbx_strand_id
1 'polypeptide(L)'
;MTQPDFRLCVHPFVRLQPVKAEAGTTTCACCGLPFGGASFSWGGSGVHICHPCNLLQSLNRPSIDRESILIWCPEFEQRQILALTAYAHLALYRACGKKLREWTQIVTTLATGREPGMLSPEGIAAAQTFRTLLARSDETFRRLQSSAPSHVSIALQMADTSRKGVTQGLTYLGQNLRLLPLGRLYEGADDIYPDILEARLRLLPQNS
;
A
#
# COMPACT_ATOMS: atom_id res chain seq x y z
N MET A 1 -29.56 -3.70 7.89
CA MET A 1 -28.89 -3.88 6.58
C MET A 1 -27.42 -3.59 6.79
N THR A 2 -26.55 -4.60 6.70
CA THR A 2 -25.09 -4.39 6.66
C THR A 2 -24.74 -3.85 5.27
N GLN A 3 -24.25 -2.61 5.21
CA GLN A 3 -23.76 -2.04 3.95
C GLN A 3 -22.59 -2.90 3.42
N PRO A 4 -22.54 -3.18 2.11
CA PRO A 4 -21.40 -3.85 1.52
C PRO A 4 -20.18 -2.94 1.63
N ASP A 5 -19.17 -3.41 2.36
CA ASP A 5 -17.86 -2.76 2.44
C ASP A 5 -17.13 -3.04 1.12
N PHE A 6 -16.86 -2.00 0.33
CA PHE A 6 -16.09 -2.17 -0.91
C PHE A 6 -14.65 -2.53 -0.54
N ARG A 7 -14.26 -3.75 -0.89
CA ARG A 7 -12.90 -4.25 -0.73
C ARG A 7 -12.27 -4.38 -2.09
N LEU A 8 -11.06 -3.84 -2.24
CA LEU A 8 -10.23 -4.19 -3.39
C LEU A 8 -9.97 -5.69 -3.35
N CYS A 9 -10.19 -6.37 -4.47
CA CYS A 9 -9.97 -7.80 -4.56
C CYS A 9 -8.50 -8.12 -4.32
N VAL A 10 -8.19 -8.74 -3.19
CA VAL A 10 -6.85 -9.25 -2.90
C VAL A 10 -6.97 -10.71 -2.53
N HIS A 11 -6.30 -11.55 -3.30
CA HIS A 11 -6.03 -12.92 -2.91
C HIS A 11 -4.68 -12.93 -2.19
N PRO A 12 -4.64 -13.07 -0.85
CA PRO A 12 -3.37 -13.25 -0.15
C PRO A 12 -2.69 -14.51 -0.68
N PHE A 13 -1.35 -14.54 -0.64
CA PHE A 13 -0.62 -15.77 -0.89
C PHE A 13 -1.05 -16.82 0.15
N VAL A 14 -1.61 -17.93 -0.32
CA VAL A 14 -2.10 -19.00 0.56
C VAL A 14 -0.94 -19.79 1.19
N ARG A 15 0.30 -19.63 0.71
CA ARG A 15 1.51 -20.28 1.24
C ARG A 15 2.76 -19.45 0.93
N LEU A 16 3.19 -18.58 1.84
CA LEU A 16 4.55 -18.03 1.81
C LEU A 16 5.30 -18.59 3.01
N GLN A 17 6.42 -19.27 2.75
CA GLN A 17 7.35 -19.59 3.82
C GLN A 17 8.10 -18.32 4.25
N PRO A 18 8.39 -18.17 5.55
CA PRO A 18 9.15 -17.02 6.01
C PRO A 18 10.52 -16.93 5.33
N VAL A 19 10.88 -15.73 4.84
CA VAL A 19 12.22 -15.49 4.26
C VAL A 19 13.33 -15.72 5.29
N LYS A 20 13.01 -15.57 6.59
CA LYS A 20 13.77 -16.05 7.73
C LYS A 20 12.79 -16.49 8.82
N ALA A 21 12.97 -17.69 9.36
CA ALA A 21 12.20 -18.19 10.49
C ALA A 21 12.95 -17.91 11.81
N GLU A 22 13.08 -16.64 12.19
CA GLU A 22 13.48 -16.30 13.56
C GLU A 22 12.24 -16.31 14.47
N ALA A 23 12.38 -16.76 15.71
CA ALA A 23 11.24 -16.84 16.64
C ALA A 23 10.57 -15.47 16.80
N GLY A 24 9.24 -15.40 16.57
CA GLY A 24 8.48 -14.15 16.63
C GLY A 24 8.41 -13.34 15.32
N THR A 25 8.96 -13.86 14.22
CA THR A 25 8.86 -13.23 12.88
C THR A 25 7.79 -13.92 12.03
N THR A 26 6.98 -13.12 11.34
CA THR A 26 5.94 -13.61 10.42
C THR A 26 6.14 -12.98 9.05
N THR A 27 5.82 -13.69 7.96
CA THR A 27 5.82 -13.12 6.61
C THR A 27 4.42 -12.71 6.22
N CYS A 28 4.25 -11.48 5.77
CA CYS A 28 2.95 -10.96 5.39
C CYS A 28 2.44 -11.72 4.16
N ALA A 29 1.25 -12.30 4.27
CA ALA A 29 0.63 -13.03 3.17
C ALA A 29 0.25 -12.15 1.97
N CYS A 30 0.28 -10.82 2.07
CA CYS A 30 0.01 -9.93 0.94
C CYS A 30 1.29 -9.46 0.24
N CYS A 31 2.19 -8.77 0.95
CA CYS A 31 3.40 -8.21 0.33
C CYS A 31 4.62 -9.14 0.35
N GLY A 32 4.56 -10.26 1.08
CA GLY A 32 5.66 -11.21 1.21
C GLY A 32 6.86 -10.72 2.02
N LEU A 33 6.79 -9.55 2.65
CA LEU A 33 7.85 -9.05 3.52
C LEU A 33 7.72 -9.60 4.95
N PRO A 34 8.86 -9.83 5.63
CA PRO A 34 8.86 -10.16 7.05
C PRO A 34 8.36 -8.97 7.87
N PHE A 35 7.72 -9.24 8.99
CA PHE A 35 7.35 -8.26 9.99
C PHE A 35 7.38 -8.90 11.38
N GLY A 36 7.60 -8.07 12.41
CA GLY A 36 7.51 -8.45 13.81
C GLY A 36 6.34 -7.73 14.49
N GLY A 37 5.90 -8.25 15.64
CA GLY A 37 4.87 -7.63 16.47
C GLY A 37 3.44 -7.98 16.08
N ALA A 38 2.50 -7.06 16.32
CA ALA A 38 1.08 -7.26 16.08
C ALA A 38 0.81 -7.59 14.60
N SER A 39 0.05 -8.67 14.38
CA SER A 39 -0.39 -9.11 13.07
C SER A 39 -1.91 -8.94 12.96
N PHE A 40 -2.39 -8.64 11.76
CA PHE A 40 -3.82 -8.61 11.50
C PHE A 40 -4.24 -9.91 10.82
N SER A 41 -5.40 -10.40 11.21
CA SER A 41 -6.06 -11.50 10.52
C SER A 41 -6.73 -10.95 9.25
N TRP A 42 -6.46 -11.59 8.11
CA TRP A 42 -7.15 -11.27 6.86
C TRP A 42 -8.59 -11.81 6.91
N GLY A 43 -9.59 -10.93 6.99
CA GLY A 43 -11.00 -11.33 6.95
C GLY A 43 -11.41 -12.34 8.03
N GLY A 44 -10.74 -12.38 9.18
CA GLY A 44 -11.01 -13.35 10.26
C GLY A 44 -10.38 -14.74 10.05
N SER A 45 -9.58 -14.93 9.00
CA SER A 45 -8.82 -16.16 8.76
C SER A 45 -7.52 -16.23 9.57
N GLY A 46 -6.93 -17.42 9.74
CA GLY A 46 -5.57 -17.59 10.32
C GLY A 46 -4.43 -17.04 9.46
N VAL A 47 -4.73 -16.27 8.40
CA VAL A 47 -3.74 -15.65 7.52
C VAL A 47 -3.32 -14.30 8.08
N HIS A 48 -2.02 -14.14 8.30
CA HIS A 48 -1.44 -12.94 8.92
C HIS A 48 -0.96 -11.93 7.88
N ILE A 49 -1.33 -10.66 8.10
CA ILE A 49 -0.89 -9.52 7.28
C ILE A 49 -0.24 -8.43 8.14
N CYS A 50 0.64 -7.66 7.52
CA CYS A 50 1.30 -6.53 8.18
C CYS A 50 0.43 -5.26 8.17
N HIS A 51 0.79 -4.29 9.01
CA HIS A 51 0.11 -3.00 9.15
C HIS A 51 -0.17 -2.29 7.81
N PRO A 52 0.80 -2.12 6.88
CA PRO A 52 0.50 -1.47 5.59
C PRO A 52 -0.47 -2.25 4.70
N CYS A 53 -0.43 -3.59 4.73
CA CYS A 53 -1.35 -4.41 3.93
C CYS A 53 -2.77 -4.44 4.54
N ASN A 54 -2.89 -4.14 5.83
CA ASN A 54 -4.17 -4.02 6.51
C ASN A 54 -5.02 -2.85 5.97
N LEU A 55 -4.40 -1.85 5.32
CA LEU A 55 -5.12 -0.75 4.64
C LEU A 55 -6.14 -1.24 3.61
N LEU A 56 -5.90 -2.43 3.02
CA LEU A 56 -6.82 -3.04 2.06
C LEU A 56 -8.16 -3.47 2.67
N GLN A 57 -8.20 -3.66 3.99
CA GLN A 57 -9.41 -4.16 4.67
C GLN A 57 -10.43 -3.06 4.94
N SER A 58 -10.03 -1.78 4.95
CA SER A 58 -10.95 -0.66 5.14
C SER A 58 -10.44 0.61 4.46
N LEU A 59 -11.14 1.04 3.40
CA LEU A 59 -10.87 2.29 2.70
C LEU A 59 -11.57 3.51 3.33
N ASN A 60 -12.26 3.33 4.46
CA ASN A 60 -13.04 4.39 5.13
C ASN A 60 -12.36 4.91 6.40
N ARG A 61 -11.13 4.48 6.69
CA ARG A 61 -10.42 4.98 7.88
C ARG A 61 -10.07 6.47 7.72
N PRO A 62 -10.07 7.28 8.80
CA PRO A 62 -9.92 8.74 8.70
C PRO A 62 -8.61 9.24 8.04
N SER A 63 -7.56 8.44 8.08
CA SER A 63 -6.23 8.78 7.53
C SER A 63 -5.97 8.22 6.13
N ILE A 64 -6.91 7.47 5.53
CA ILE A 64 -6.64 6.65 4.34
C ILE A 64 -6.09 7.43 3.15
N ASP A 65 -6.60 8.64 2.89
CA ASP A 65 -6.19 9.47 1.75
C ASP A 65 -4.81 10.12 1.95
N ARG A 66 -4.30 10.12 3.19
CA ARG A 66 -2.91 10.51 3.51
C ARG A 66 -1.94 9.33 3.47
N GLU A 67 -2.47 8.12 3.60
CA GLU A 67 -1.69 6.87 3.68
C GLU A 67 -1.57 6.17 2.33
N SER A 68 -2.52 6.41 1.44
CA SER A 68 -2.64 5.68 0.18
C SER A 68 -3.41 6.47 -0.88
N ILE A 69 -3.22 6.06 -2.13
CA ILE A 69 -3.92 6.59 -3.29
C ILE A 69 -4.38 5.43 -4.19
N LEU A 70 -5.48 5.61 -4.90
CA LEU A 70 -5.92 4.65 -5.91
C LEU A 70 -5.18 4.90 -7.24
N ILE A 71 -4.73 3.80 -7.84
CA ILE A 71 -4.08 3.78 -9.16
C ILE A 71 -4.80 2.83 -10.10
N TRP A 72 -4.74 3.12 -11.40
CA TRP A 72 -5.31 2.27 -12.45
C TRP A 72 -4.20 1.39 -12.99
N CYS A 73 -4.19 0.12 -12.61
CA CYS A 73 -3.10 -0.79 -12.91
C CYS A 73 -3.60 -2.22 -13.17
N PRO A 74 -4.15 -2.49 -14.37
CA PRO A 74 -4.58 -3.83 -14.76
C PRO A 74 -3.46 -4.86 -14.82
N GLU A 75 -2.24 -4.43 -15.13
CA GLU A 75 -1.09 -5.29 -15.45
C GLU A 75 -0.47 -5.93 -14.20
N PHE A 76 -0.71 -5.33 -13.04
CA PHE A 76 -0.22 -5.83 -11.76
C PHE A 76 -1.37 -6.18 -10.84
N GLU A 77 -1.22 -7.26 -10.10
CA GLU A 77 -2.08 -7.57 -8.97
C GLU A 77 -1.77 -6.69 -7.77
N GLN A 78 -2.73 -6.52 -6.85
CA GLN A 78 -2.56 -5.71 -5.65
C GLN A 78 -1.35 -6.13 -4.81
N ARG A 79 -1.07 -7.43 -4.72
CA ARG A 79 0.10 -7.96 -3.99
C ARG A 79 1.43 -7.50 -4.61
N GLN A 80 1.51 -7.42 -5.94
CA GLN A 80 2.71 -6.96 -6.65
C GLN A 80 2.93 -5.47 -6.42
N ILE A 81 1.86 -4.67 -6.46
CA ILE A 81 1.92 -3.24 -6.09
C ILE A 81 2.44 -3.06 -4.66
N LEU A 82 1.89 -3.82 -3.70
CA LEU A 82 2.32 -3.72 -2.30
C LEU A 82 3.78 -4.14 -2.10
N ALA A 83 4.22 -5.22 -2.75
CA ALA A 83 5.60 -5.67 -2.68
C ALA A 83 6.56 -4.64 -3.28
N LEU A 84 6.33 -4.23 -4.52
CA LEU A 84 7.17 -3.23 -5.23
C LEU A 84 7.27 -1.93 -4.44
N THR A 85 6.13 -1.43 -3.96
CA THR A 85 6.08 -0.18 -3.18
C THR A 85 6.83 -0.32 -1.87
N ALA A 86 6.69 -1.44 -1.17
CA ALA A 86 7.39 -1.66 0.09
C ALA A 86 8.91 -1.79 -0.10
N TYR A 87 9.37 -2.47 -1.15
CA TYR A 87 10.81 -2.51 -1.48
C TYR A 87 11.34 -1.14 -1.88
N ALA A 88 10.59 -0.36 -2.67
CA ALA A 88 10.96 1.00 -3.02
C ALA A 88 11.07 1.89 -1.77
N HIS A 89 10.11 1.81 -0.85
CA HIS A 89 10.16 2.55 0.42
C HIS A 89 11.34 2.14 1.30
N LEU A 90 11.66 0.85 1.39
CA LEU A 90 12.84 0.38 2.14
C LEU A 90 14.14 0.91 1.54
N ALA A 91 14.28 0.87 0.21
CA ALA A 91 15.45 1.39 -0.49
C ALA A 91 15.59 2.92 -0.32
N LEU A 92 14.49 3.66 -0.44
CA LEU A 92 14.46 5.11 -0.20
C LEU A 92 14.82 5.47 1.25
N TYR A 93 14.29 4.72 2.21
CA TYR A 93 14.58 4.92 3.63
C TYR A 93 16.06 4.65 3.96
N ARG A 94 16.67 3.63 3.33
CA ARG A 94 18.13 3.43 3.40
C ARG A 94 18.89 4.58 2.76
N ALA A 95 18.50 5.01 1.56
CA ALA A 95 19.17 6.07 0.81
C ALA A 95 19.15 7.42 1.54
N CYS A 96 18.14 7.67 2.38
CA CYS A 96 18.05 8.87 3.22
C CYS A 96 18.69 8.70 4.61
N GLY A 97 19.50 7.65 4.80
CA GLY A 97 20.22 7.40 6.05
C GLY A 97 19.34 6.96 7.22
N LYS A 98 18.13 6.47 6.96
CA LYS A 98 17.14 6.02 7.97
C LYS A 98 16.74 7.14 8.96
N LYS A 99 16.75 8.38 8.49
CA LYS A 99 16.39 9.55 9.31
C LYS A 99 14.96 9.97 9.04
N LEU A 100 14.20 10.19 10.11
CA LEU A 100 12.76 10.49 10.06
C LEU A 100 12.44 11.77 9.27
N ARG A 101 13.21 12.83 9.48
CA ARG A 101 12.99 14.13 8.81
C ARG A 101 13.20 14.00 7.30
N GLU A 102 14.28 13.34 6.90
CA GLU A 102 14.67 13.11 5.51
C GLU A 102 13.67 12.18 4.81
N TRP A 103 13.22 11.12 5.50
CA TRP A 103 12.13 10.27 5.02
C TRP A 103 10.86 11.08 4.74
N THR A 104 10.42 11.85 5.73
CA THR A 104 9.21 12.69 5.64
C THR A 104 9.30 13.67 4.46
N GLN A 105 10.47 14.28 4.26
CA GLN A 105 10.72 15.18 3.14
C GLN A 105 10.65 14.45 1.80
N ILE A 106 11.29 13.28 1.68
CA ILE A 106 11.30 12.50 0.43
C ILE A 106 9.88 12.05 0.05
N VAL A 107 9.13 11.44 0.96
CA VAL A 107 7.77 10.96 0.64
C VAL A 107 6.84 12.11 0.26
N THR A 108 6.97 13.26 0.93
CA THR A 108 6.19 14.47 0.57
C THR A 108 6.58 15.02 -0.79
N THR A 109 7.87 15.02 -1.11
CA THR A 109 8.39 15.48 -2.41
C THR A 109 7.87 14.58 -3.53
N LEU A 110 7.99 13.26 -3.35
CA LEU A 110 7.53 12.28 -4.33
C LEU A 110 6.00 12.30 -4.50
N ALA A 111 5.23 12.41 -3.42
CA ALA A 111 3.77 12.52 -3.46
C ALA A 111 3.28 13.78 -4.19
N THR A 112 4.11 14.84 -4.25
CA THR A 112 3.82 16.07 -5.02
C THR A 112 4.38 16.04 -6.44
N GLY A 113 4.83 14.88 -6.93
CA GLY A 113 5.37 14.69 -8.27
C GLY A 113 6.76 15.28 -8.51
N ARG A 114 7.38 15.85 -7.48
CA ARG A 114 8.70 16.50 -7.55
C ARG A 114 9.83 15.49 -7.43
N GLU A 115 11.00 15.90 -7.93
CA GLU A 115 12.21 15.10 -7.80
C GLU A 115 12.83 15.23 -6.42
N PRO A 116 13.16 14.10 -5.76
CA PRO A 116 13.99 14.16 -4.57
C PRO A 116 15.38 14.70 -4.95
N GLY A 117 16.06 15.34 -4.00
CA GLY A 117 17.43 15.80 -4.19
C GLY A 117 18.43 14.65 -4.38
N MET A 118 19.70 14.88 -4.07
CA MET A 118 20.73 13.85 -4.27
C MET A 118 20.42 12.58 -3.45
N LEU A 119 20.25 11.46 -4.15
CA LEU A 119 20.09 10.12 -3.61
C LEU A 119 21.21 9.21 -4.17
N SER A 120 21.46 8.07 -3.50
CA SER A 120 22.29 7.02 -4.09
C SER A 120 21.64 6.43 -5.36
N PRO A 121 22.37 5.74 -6.24
CA PRO A 121 21.80 5.10 -7.43
C PRO A 121 20.59 4.20 -7.12
N GLU A 122 20.65 3.44 -6.03
CA GLU A 122 19.55 2.57 -5.56
C GLU A 122 18.34 3.41 -5.12
N GLY A 123 18.59 4.54 -4.42
CA GLY A 123 17.56 5.49 -4.04
C GLY A 123 16.89 6.15 -5.25
N ILE A 124 17.65 6.44 -6.31
CA ILE A 124 17.11 6.97 -7.58
C ILE A 124 16.20 5.94 -8.24
N ALA A 125 16.65 4.69 -8.37
CA ALA A 125 15.84 3.61 -8.96
C ALA A 125 14.55 3.37 -8.16
N ALA A 126 14.63 3.41 -6.83
CA ALA A 126 13.47 3.30 -5.95
C ALA A 126 12.50 4.49 -6.09
N ALA A 127 13.01 5.72 -6.18
CA ALA A 127 12.21 6.91 -6.43
C ALA A 127 11.49 6.82 -7.79
N GLN A 128 12.19 6.40 -8.84
CA GLN A 128 11.62 6.22 -10.17
C GLN A 128 10.53 5.15 -10.19
N THR A 129 10.75 4.02 -9.50
CA THR A 129 9.76 2.96 -9.35
C THR A 129 8.50 3.50 -8.69
N PHE A 130 8.63 4.19 -7.55
CA PHE A 130 7.49 4.76 -6.84
C PHE A 130 6.75 5.83 -7.67
N ARG A 131 7.48 6.75 -8.32
CA ARG A 131 6.88 7.78 -9.20
C ARG A 131 6.13 7.17 -10.37
N THR A 132 6.67 6.12 -10.98
CA THR A 132 6.01 5.42 -12.10
C THR A 132 4.68 4.81 -11.66
N LEU A 133 4.63 4.20 -10.48
CA LEU A 133 3.38 3.70 -9.91
C LEU A 133 2.43 4.85 -9.56
N LEU A 134 2.93 5.92 -8.94
CA LEU A 134 2.12 7.06 -8.53
C LEU A 134 1.49 7.80 -9.72
N ALA A 135 2.19 7.93 -10.84
CA ALA A 135 1.69 8.55 -12.07
C ALA A 135 0.44 7.83 -12.62
N ARG A 136 0.22 6.56 -12.26
CA ARG A 136 -0.99 5.82 -12.63
C ARG A 136 -2.24 6.26 -11.85
N SER A 137 -2.10 7.15 -10.86
CA SER A 137 -3.23 7.81 -10.21
C SER A 137 -3.95 8.79 -11.15
N ASP A 138 -3.25 9.38 -12.12
CA ASP A 138 -3.86 10.29 -13.11
C ASP A 138 -4.93 9.58 -13.94
N GLU A 139 -4.69 8.32 -14.32
CA GLU A 139 -5.67 7.51 -15.04
C GLU A 139 -6.88 7.15 -14.17
N THR A 140 -6.66 6.94 -12.86
CA THR A 140 -7.77 6.75 -11.91
C THR A 140 -8.62 8.01 -11.82
N PHE A 141 -7.96 9.16 -11.68
CA PHE A 141 -8.63 10.45 -11.64
C PHE A 141 -9.41 10.72 -12.93
N ARG A 142 -8.84 10.46 -14.11
CA ARG A 142 -9.57 10.61 -15.38
C ARG A 142 -10.85 9.78 -15.44
N ARG A 143 -10.82 8.54 -14.93
CA ARG A 143 -11.96 7.61 -14.97
C ARG A 143 -13.02 7.89 -13.91
N LEU A 144 -12.59 8.24 -12.69
CA LEU A 144 -13.46 8.30 -11.51
C LEU A 144 -13.67 9.72 -10.99
N GLN A 145 -13.00 10.71 -11.57
CA GLN A 145 -12.91 12.09 -11.07
C GLN A 145 -12.34 12.19 -9.65
N SER A 146 -11.72 11.11 -9.16
CA SER A 146 -11.01 11.05 -7.89
C SER A 146 -10.06 9.85 -7.87
N SER A 147 -8.91 10.04 -7.21
CA SER A 147 -7.98 8.96 -6.84
C SER A 147 -7.93 8.75 -5.32
N ALA A 148 -8.72 9.49 -4.55
CA ALA A 148 -8.79 9.37 -3.09
C ALA A 148 -9.57 8.09 -2.73
N PRO A 149 -8.96 7.15 -1.97
CA PRO A 149 -9.63 5.92 -1.54
C PRO A 149 -10.98 6.17 -0.86
N SER A 150 -11.09 7.18 0.01
CA SER A 150 -12.33 7.46 0.75
C SER A 150 -13.48 7.88 -0.19
N HIS A 151 -13.20 8.79 -1.13
CA HIS A 151 -14.19 9.29 -2.09
C HIS A 151 -14.73 8.17 -2.96
N VAL A 152 -13.84 7.34 -3.51
CA VAL A 152 -14.23 6.21 -4.35
C VAL A 152 -14.99 5.18 -3.53
N SER A 153 -14.52 4.85 -2.32
CA SER A 153 -15.22 3.91 -1.43
C SER A 153 -16.67 4.34 -1.15
N ILE A 154 -16.88 5.61 -0.75
CA ILE A 154 -18.22 6.16 -0.51
C ILE A 154 -19.08 6.10 -1.77
N ALA A 155 -18.55 6.52 -2.92
CA ALA A 155 -19.28 6.49 -4.18
C ALA A 155 -19.73 5.06 -4.56
N LEU A 156 -18.86 4.07 -4.38
CA LEU A 156 -19.17 2.67 -4.66
C LEU A 156 -20.21 2.09 -3.69
N GLN A 157 -20.18 2.51 -2.41
CA GLN A 157 -21.19 2.12 -1.42
C GLN A 157 -22.58 2.71 -1.71
N MET A 158 -22.63 3.85 -2.38
CA MET A 158 -23.87 4.50 -2.81
C MET A 158 -24.41 3.97 -4.14
N ALA A 159 -23.67 3.10 -4.83
CA ALA A 159 -24.07 2.58 -6.14
C ALA A 159 -25.27 1.62 -6.03
N ASP A 160 -26.25 1.80 -6.92
CA ASP A 160 -27.42 0.92 -7.00
C ASP A 160 -27.07 -0.42 -7.68
N THR A 161 -26.73 -1.42 -6.87
CA THR A 161 -26.33 -2.75 -7.31
C THR A 161 -27.48 -3.62 -7.82
N SER A 162 -28.73 -3.15 -7.74
CA SER A 162 -29.87 -3.85 -8.38
C SER A 162 -29.78 -3.83 -9.91
N ARG A 163 -29.02 -2.89 -10.47
CA ARG A 163 -28.82 -2.71 -11.91
C ARG A 163 -27.63 -3.54 -12.39
N LYS A 164 -27.87 -4.49 -13.30
CA LYS A 164 -26.82 -5.38 -13.87
C LYS A 164 -25.60 -4.63 -14.39
N GLY A 165 -25.80 -3.49 -15.08
CA GLY A 165 -24.70 -2.67 -15.60
C GLY A 165 -23.82 -2.05 -14.51
N VAL A 166 -24.39 -1.71 -13.36
CA VAL A 166 -23.64 -1.19 -12.20
C VAL A 166 -22.77 -2.30 -11.63
N THR A 167 -23.31 -3.50 -11.40
CA THR A 167 -22.55 -4.63 -10.87
C THR A 167 -21.39 -5.06 -11.79
N GLN A 168 -21.59 -5.01 -13.10
CA GLN A 168 -20.51 -5.23 -14.09
C GLN A 168 -19.45 -4.14 -14.01
N GLY A 169 -19.85 -2.87 -13.89
CA GLY A 169 -18.94 -1.74 -13.68
C GLY A 169 -18.12 -1.88 -12.40
N LEU A 170 -18.74 -2.22 -11.28
CA LEU A 170 -18.05 -2.46 -10.00
C LEU A 170 -17.03 -3.60 -10.10
N THR A 171 -17.39 -4.69 -10.79
CA THR A 171 -16.48 -5.81 -11.04
C THR A 171 -15.27 -5.37 -11.86
N TYR A 172 -15.51 -4.60 -12.93
CA TYR A 172 -14.46 -4.03 -13.76
C TYR A 172 -13.55 -3.10 -12.95
N LEU A 173 -14.10 -2.23 -12.10
CA LEU A 173 -13.30 -1.39 -11.21
C LEU A 173 -12.44 -2.22 -10.26
N GLY A 174 -13.01 -3.23 -9.60
CA GLY A 174 -12.26 -4.11 -8.69
C GLY A 174 -11.13 -4.89 -9.37
N GLN A 175 -11.27 -5.21 -10.66
CA GLN A 175 -10.23 -5.90 -11.45
C GLN A 175 -9.07 -4.99 -11.84
N ASN A 176 -9.28 -3.67 -11.95
CA ASN A 176 -8.30 -2.75 -12.52
C ASN A 176 -7.72 -1.74 -11.53
N LEU A 177 -8.46 -1.40 -10.47
CA LEU A 177 -8.00 -0.47 -9.42
C LEU A 177 -7.07 -1.16 -8.43
N ARG A 178 -6.05 -0.43 -8.00
CA ARG A 178 -5.13 -0.85 -6.95
C ARG A 178 -4.93 0.26 -5.93
N LEU A 179 -4.66 -0.13 -4.70
CA LEU A 179 -4.24 0.77 -3.62
C LEU A 179 -2.71 0.88 -3.63
N LEU A 180 -2.19 2.09 -3.77
CA LEU A 180 -0.77 2.40 -3.67
C LEU A 180 -0.49 3.08 -2.31
N PRO A 181 0.25 2.45 -1.39
CA PRO A 181 0.69 3.11 -0.16
C PRO A 181 1.63 4.30 -0.45
N LEU A 182 1.49 5.41 0.26
CA LEU A 182 2.26 6.64 0.06
C LEU A 182 3.48 6.79 0.97
N GLY A 183 3.81 5.74 1.74
CA GLY A 183 4.94 5.76 2.68
C GLY A 183 4.59 6.42 4.02
N ARG A 184 3.30 6.42 4.37
CA ARG A 184 2.74 6.94 5.62
C ARG A 184 1.74 5.95 6.18
N LEU A 185 1.64 5.89 7.50
CA LEU A 185 0.66 5.09 8.20
C LEU A 185 0.41 5.69 9.57
N TYR A 186 -0.81 6.13 9.84
CA TYR A 186 -1.13 6.86 11.06
C TYR A 186 -1.79 5.96 12.09
N GLU A 187 -1.38 6.10 13.35
CA GLU A 187 -2.13 5.65 14.53
C GLU A 187 -2.44 6.88 15.38
N GLY A 188 -3.72 7.31 15.37
CA GLY A 188 -4.09 8.61 15.89
C GLY A 188 -3.43 9.74 15.10
N ALA A 189 -2.57 10.52 15.75
CA ALA A 189 -1.84 11.63 15.15
C ALA A 189 -0.45 11.24 14.61
N ASP A 190 0.06 10.08 15.01
CA ASP A 190 1.47 9.72 14.80
C ASP A 190 1.65 8.88 13.53
N ASP A 191 2.61 9.25 12.68
CA ASP A 191 3.01 8.48 11.51
C ASP A 191 4.00 7.38 11.93
N ILE A 192 3.51 6.16 12.09
CA ILE A 192 4.25 4.98 12.55
C ILE A 192 4.97 4.25 11.41
N TYR A 193 4.81 4.67 10.15
CA TYR A 193 5.42 4.00 9.01
C TYR A 193 6.95 3.90 9.07
N PRO A 194 7.70 4.94 9.51
CA PRO A 194 9.15 4.87 9.65
C PRO A 194 9.60 3.75 10.62
N ASP A 195 8.89 3.54 11.72
CA ASP A 195 9.19 2.47 12.67
C ASP A 195 8.97 1.08 12.05
N ILE A 196 7.95 0.94 11.19
CA ILE A 196 7.71 -0.29 10.42
C ILE A 196 8.85 -0.55 9.43
N LEU A 197 9.37 0.49 8.76
CA LEU A 197 10.51 0.34 7.85
C LEU A 197 11.77 -0.06 8.62
N GLU A 198 12.04 0.59 9.74
CA GLU A 198 13.18 0.29 10.60
C GLU A 198 13.12 -1.16 11.12
N ALA A 199 11.96 -1.59 11.63
CA ALA A 199 11.75 -2.97 12.06
C ALA A 199 11.98 -3.98 10.93
N ARG A 200 11.44 -3.70 9.73
CA ARG A 200 11.65 -4.57 8.55
C ARG A 200 13.12 -4.67 8.15
N LEU A 201 13.86 -3.57 8.19
CA LEU A 201 15.28 -3.56 7.84
C LEU A 201 16.12 -4.41 8.78
N ARG A 202 15.73 -4.54 10.05
CA ARG A 202 16.40 -5.44 11.01
C ARG A 202 16.15 -6.91 10.69
N LEU A 203 14.98 -7.23 10.13
CA LEU A 203 14.59 -8.60 9.77
C LEU A 203 15.14 -9.06 8.42
N LEU A 204 15.40 -8.12 7.51
CA LEU A 204 15.98 -8.43 6.20
C LEU A 204 17.50 -8.67 6.31
N PRO A 205 18.09 -9.52 5.44
CA PRO A 205 19.54 -9.65 5.36
C PRO A 205 20.21 -8.28 5.12
N GLN A 206 21.31 -8.01 5.83
CA GLN A 206 22.06 -6.74 5.72
C GLN A 206 22.79 -6.59 4.37
N ASN A 207 22.81 -7.63 3.53
CA ASN A 207 23.59 -7.72 2.29
C ASN A 207 22.71 -7.72 1.02
N SER A 208 21.56 -7.02 1.04
CA SER A 208 20.68 -6.87 -0.13
C SER A 208 20.62 -5.44 -0.59
#